data_AF-A0AAE3EH17-F1
#
_entry.id   AF-A0AAE3EH17-F1
#
_cell.length_a   1.000
_cell.length_b   1.000
_cell.length_c   1.000
_cell.angle_alpha   90.00
_cell.angle_beta   90.00
_cell.angle_gamma   90.00
#
_symmetry.space_group_name_H-M   'P 1'
#
loop_
_entity.id
_entity.type
_entity.pdbx_description
1 polymer ?
#
loop_
_entity_poly.entity_id
_entity_poly.type
_entity_poly.pdbx_seq_one_letter_code
_entity_poly.pdbx_strand_id
1 'polypeptide(L)' 'MNVRLINPFLSSTITVFEQMFQVQPMPGEVHLDERAHTHRWDISAVMVLTGNAIGVVAIRLTRVLTDKLLTRS' A
#
# COMPACT_ATOMS: atom_id res chain seq x y z
N MET A 1 -13.76 3.67 -11.93
CA MET A 1 -12.54 2.84 -12.01
C MET A 1 -12.95 1.38 -11.98
N ASN A 2 -12.45 0.51 -12.87
CA ASN A 2 -12.67 -0.92 -12.69
C ASN A 2 -11.84 -1.40 -11.50
N VAL A 3 -12.48 -1.85 -10.41
CA VAL A 3 -11.81 -2.27 -9.17
C VAL A 3 -10.78 -3.38 -9.43
N ARG A 4 -10.97 -4.20 -10.48
CA ARG A 4 -10.01 -5.26 -10.86
C ARG A 4 -8.60 -4.73 -11.19
N LEU A 5 -8.47 -3.45 -11.55
CA LEU A 5 -7.18 -2.81 -11.80
C LEU A 5 -6.33 -2.67 -10.53
N ILE A 6 -6.91 -2.78 -9.33
CA ILE A 6 -6.17 -2.71 -8.06
C ILE A 6 -5.43 -4.02 -7.73
N ASN A 7 -5.92 -5.16 -8.24
CA ASN A 7 -5.47 -6.49 -7.82
C ASN A 7 -3.96 -6.71 -8.01
N PRO A 8 -3.33 -6.30 -9.13
CA PRO A 8 -1.88 -6.45 -9.27
C PRO A 8 -1.11 -5.69 -8.19
N PHE A 9 -1.53 -4.47 -7.85
CA PHE A 9 -0.88 -3.66 -6.82
C PHE A 9 -1.05 -4.27 -5.43
N LEU A 10 -2.23 -4.83 -5.13
CA LEU A 10 -2.50 -5.50 -3.87
C LEU A 10 -1.63 -6.76 -3.72
N SER A 11 -1.64 -7.64 -4.72
CA SER A 11 -0.84 -8.87 -4.71
C SER A 11 0.66 -8.58 -4.63
N SER A 12 1.16 -7.62 -5.41
CA SER A 12 2.57 -7.23 -5.35
C SER A 12 2.96 -6.64 -4.00
N THR A 13 2.09 -5.84 -3.38
CA THR A 13 2.34 -5.30 -2.03
C THR A 13 2.44 -6.42 -1.00
N ILE A 14 1.54 -7.41 -1.04
CA ILE A 14 1.58 -8.58 -0.16
C ILE A 14 2.89 -9.34 -0.34
N THR A 15 3.24 -9.68 -1.58
CA THR A 15 4.48 -10.42 -1.88
C THR A 15 5.73 -9.68 -1.40
N VAL A 16 5.82 -8.37 -1.60
CA VAL A 16 6.96 -7.57 -1.12
C VAL A 16 7.05 -7.63 0.40
N PHE A 17 5.93 -7.49 1.11
CA PHE A 17 5.92 -7.52 2.56
C PHE A 17 6.29 -8.91 3.11
N GLU A 18 5.80 -9.98 2.49
CA GLU A 18 6.17 -11.35 2.82
C GLU A 18 7.66 -11.61 2.62
N GLN A 19 8.19 -11.24 1.46
CA GLN A 19 9.58 -11.54 1.09
C GLN A 19 10.60 -10.69 1.85
N MET A 20 10.33 -9.39 2.01
CA MET A 20 11.31 -8.47 2.59
C MET A 20 11.25 -8.38 4.11
N PHE A 21 10.08 -8.58 4.71
CA PHE A 21 9.91 -8.37 6.15
C PHE A 21 9.46 -9.63 6.91
N GLN A 22 9.27 -10.75 6.20
CA GLN A 22 8.79 -12.02 6.76
C GLN A 22 7.50 -11.85 7.57
N VAL A 23 6.61 -10.98 7.10
CA VAL A 23 5.27 -10.77 7.67
C VAL A 23 4.23 -11.40 6.76
N GLN A 24 3.07 -11.76 7.31
CA GLN A 24 1.93 -12.30 6.55
C GLN A 24 0.82 -11.23 6.54
N PRO A 25 0.88 -10.24 5.63
CA PRO A 25 -0.09 -9.14 5.62
C PRO A 25 -1.47 -9.65 5.18
N MET A 26 -2.49 -9.32 5.95
CA MET A 26 -3.87 -9.66 5.62
C MET A 26 -4.56 -8.43 5.00
N PRO A 27 -4.95 -8.47 3.72
CA PRO A 27 -5.63 -7.35 3.08
C PRO A 27 -7.03 -7.17 3.67
N GLY A 28 -7.40 -5.91 3.95
CA GLY A 28 -8.76 -5.54 4.30
C GLY A 28 -9.68 -5.44 3.08
N GLU A 29 -10.95 -5.09 3.30
CA GLU A 29 -11.91 -4.90 2.21
C GLU A 29 -11.55 -3.69 1.33
N VAL A 30 -11.56 -3.91 0.02
CA VAL A 30 -11.31 -2.85 -0.96
C VAL A 30 -12.51 -1.91 -0.99
N HIS A 31 -12.25 -0.63 -0.81
CA HIS A 31 -13.26 0.43 -0.84
C HIS A 31 -12.76 1.64 -1.60
N LEU A 32 -13.70 2.45 -2.08
CA LEU A 32 -13.39 3.78 -2.59
C LEU A 32 -13.11 4.69 -1.40
N ASP A 33 -11.97 5.37 -1.41
CA ASP A 33 -11.62 6.37 -0.41
C ASP A 33 -12.40 7.66 -0.72
N GLU A 34 -13.67 7.71 -0.30
CA GLU A 34 -14.61 8.80 -0.63
C GLU A 34 -14.36 10.09 0.16
N ARG A 35 -13.49 10.02 1.16
CA ARG A 35 -13.19 11.13 2.07
C ARG A 35 -11.71 11.01 2.38
N ALA A 36 -10.94 12.08 2.19
CA ALA A 36 -9.59 12.20 2.76
C ALA A 36 -9.71 12.25 4.29
N HIS A 37 -10.10 11.14 4.89
CA HIS A 37 -10.34 11.02 6.30
C HIS A 37 -9.03 11.24 7.03
N THR A 38 -9.16 11.74 8.25
CA THR A 38 -8.13 11.95 9.27
C THR A 38 -7.38 10.65 9.57
N HIS A 39 -6.58 10.18 8.63
CA HIS A 39 -5.73 9.02 8.82
C HIS A 39 -4.38 9.50 9.34
N ARG A 40 -3.90 8.86 10.41
CA ARG A 40 -2.57 9.09 10.96
C ARG A 40 -1.51 8.28 10.21
N TRP A 41 -1.43 8.52 8.90
CA TRP A 41 -0.33 7.98 8.10
C TRP A 41 0.90 8.85 8.36
N ASP A 42 1.93 8.25 8.93
CA ASP A 42 3.15 8.99 9.30
C ASP A 42 4.19 8.95 8.18
N ILE A 43 4.20 7.87 7.39
CA ILE A 43 5.18 7.63 6.32
C ILE A 43 4.43 7.16 5.07
N SER A 44 4.65 7.84 3.94
CA SER A 44 4.01 7.52 2.67
C SER A 44 5.04 7.40 1.56
N ALA A 45 4.99 6.29 0.82
CA ALA A 45 5.66 6.15 -0.46
C ALA A 45 4.63 6.41 -1.57
N VAL A 46 5.02 7.21 -2.56
CA VAL A 46 4.17 7.61 -3.68
C VAL A 46 4.89 7.28 -4.98
N MET A 47 4.22 6.53 -5.84
CA MET A 47 4.74 6.14 -7.15
C MET A 47 3.79 6.60 -8.25
N VAL A 48 4.32 7.34 -9.21
CA VAL A 48 3.56 7.80 -10.39
C VAL A 48 3.60 6.72 -11.47
N LEU A 49 2.45 6.45 -12.08
CA LEU A 49 2.30 5.56 -13.22
C LEU A 49 1.87 6.38 -14.44
N THR A 50 2.54 6.16 -15.55
CA THR A 50 2.25 6.82 -16.83
C THR A 50 2.11 5.76 -17.94
N GLY A 51 1.43 6.11 -19.04
CA GLY A 51 1.13 5.22 -20.16
C GLY A 51 -0.28 5.44 -20.67
N ASN A 52 -1.00 4.35 -20.98
CA ASN A 52 -2.40 4.41 -21.43
C ASN A 52 -3.36 4.97 -20.37
N ALA A 53 -2.92 5.04 -19.12
CA ALA A 53 -3.56 5.76 -18.03
C ALA A 53 -2.49 6.47 -17.20
N ILE A 54 -2.85 7.61 -16.60
CA ILE A 54 -2.00 8.35 -15.66
C ILE A 54 -2.62 8.21 -14.29
N GLY A 55 -1.81 7.82 -13.30
CA GLY A 55 -2.29 7.60 -11.95
C GLY A 55 -1.16 7.52 -10.94
N VAL A 56 -1.53 7.24 -9.70
CA VAL A 56 -0.61 7.15 -8.57
C VAL A 56 -0.95 5.92 -7.75
N VAL A 57 0.08 5.23 -7.29
CA VAL A 57 -0.01 4.22 -6.24
C VAL A 57 0.65 4.80 -4.99
N ALA A 58 -0.09 4.82 -3.88
CA ALA A 58 0.42 5.28 -2.60
C ALA A 58 0.36 4.13 -1.59
N ILE A 59 1.49 3.82 -0.96
CA ILE A 59 1.57 2.92 0.20
C ILE A 59 1.81 3.79 1.42
N ARG A 60 0.90 3.71 2.40
CA ARG A 60 0.91 4.56 3.59
C ARG A 60 1.05 3.69 4.83
N LEU A 61 1.94 4.05 5.74
CA LEU A 61 2.28 3.29 6.93
C LEU A 61 2.19 4.19 8.17
N THR A 62 1.86 3.58 9.30
CA THR A 62 2.05 4.21 10.61
C THR A 62 3.52 4.11 11.01
N ARG A 63 3.99 5.05 11.81
CA ARG A 63 5.36 5.07 12.33
C ARG A 63 5.70 3.77 13.06
N VAL A 64 4.77 3.28 13.89
CA VAL A 64 4.95 2.03 14.66
C VAL A 64 5.16 0.84 13.74
N LEU A 65 4.44 0.76 12.62
CA LEU A 65 4.65 -0.31 11.65
C LEU A 65 6.01 -0.18 10.97
N THR A 66 6.36 1.03 10.50
CA THR A 66 7.66 1.24 9.84
C THR A 66 8.83 0.92 10.76
N ASP A 67 8.80 1.35 12.02
CA ASP A 67 9.85 1.05 13.00
C ASP A 67 10.04 -0.46 13.16
N LYS A 68 8.94 -1.24 13.22
CA LYS A 68 9.00 -2.71 13.29
C LYS A 68 9.56 -3.35 12.02
N LEU A 69 9.20 -2.85 10.84
CA LEU A 69 9.70 -3.37 9.57
C LEU A 69 11.22 -3.16 9.44
N LEU A 70 11.73 -2.00 9.90
CA LEU A 70 13.17 -1.70 9.87
C LEU A 70 14.00 -2.62 10.77
N THR A 71 13.44 -3.14 11.87
CA THR A 71 14.16 -4.12 12.71
C THR A 71 14.20 -5.52 12.12
N ARG A 72 13.44 -5.78 11.04
CA ARG A 72 13.29 -7.09 10.41
C ARG A 72 13.98 -7.20 9.04
N SER A 73 14.46 -6.09 8.46
CA SER A 73 15.15 -6.06 7.17
C SER A 73 16.65 -6.27 7.29
#